data_AF-A0A6V7UXV3-F1
#
_entry.id   AF-A0A6V7UXV3-F1
#
_cell.length_a   1.000
_cell.length_b   1.000
_cell.length_c   1.000
_cell.angle_alpha   90.00
_cell.angle_beta   90.00
_cell.angle_gamma   90.00
#
_symmetry.space_group_name_H-M   'P 1'
#
loop_
_entity.id
_entity.type
_entity.pdbx_description
1 polymer ?
#
loop_
_entity_poly.entity_id
_entity_poly.type
_entity_poly.pdbx_seq_one_letter_code
_entity_poly.pdbx_strand_id
1 'polypeptide(L)'
;MSETEGTDLKGVVRLRIDKVAELGAEATFSPAEKIAKLPWRLEVLKTAGEGQHSPPTLAVYVWCNWLNKSNSWSCRAIVKFIIKSRELDFVRNFEHNFCAKQPFVNWTRLLDLEVVAILLHMTVKNMKTHL
;
A
#
# COMPACT_ATOMS: atom_id res chain seq x y z
N MET A 1 -26.71 1.40 -24.42
CA MET A 1 -25.91 1.60 -23.20
C MET A 1 -25.24 0.27 -22.87
N SER A 2 -24.01 0.07 -23.32
CA SER A 2 -23.24 -1.14 -23.01
C SER A 2 -22.39 -0.86 -21.79
N GLU A 3 -22.80 -1.39 -20.64
CA GLU A 3 -21.92 -1.55 -19.48
C GLU A 3 -20.83 -2.53 -19.89
N THR A 4 -19.64 -2.03 -20.21
CA THR A 4 -18.46 -2.86 -20.32
C THR A 4 -18.14 -3.37 -18.92
N GLU A 5 -18.53 -4.61 -18.63
CA GLU A 5 -17.97 -5.43 -17.56
C GLU A 5 -16.45 -5.50 -17.78
N GLY A 6 -15.73 -4.56 -17.17
CA GLY A 6 -14.28 -4.56 -17.18
C GLY A 6 -13.82 -5.77 -16.39
N THR A 7 -13.11 -6.69 -17.04
CA THR A 7 -12.40 -7.78 -16.36
C THR A 7 -11.62 -7.21 -15.18
N ASP A 8 -11.94 -7.67 -13.97
CA ASP A 8 -11.24 -7.29 -12.75
C ASP A 8 -9.75 -7.66 -12.86
N LEU A 9 -8.90 -6.66 -13.07
CA LEU A 9 -7.44 -6.84 -13.11
C LEU A 9 -6.88 -6.86 -11.69
N LYS A 10 -6.59 -8.07 -11.21
CA LYS A 10 -6.03 -8.31 -9.87
C LYS A 10 -4.51 -8.47 -9.95
N GLY A 11 -3.81 -7.96 -8.95
CA GLY A 11 -2.38 -8.18 -8.77
C GLY A 11 -2.06 -8.38 -7.29
N VAL A 12 -0.78 -8.53 -6.96
CA VAL A 12 -0.29 -8.60 -5.58
C VAL A 12 1.10 -7.97 -5.53
N VAL A 13 1.33 -7.05 -4.60
CA VAL A 13 2.66 -6.47 -4.31
C VAL A 13 3.09 -6.90 -2.93
N ARG A 14 4.28 -7.49 -2.78
CA ARG A 14 4.76 -8.05 -1.51
C ARG A 14 6.00 -7.32 -1.01
N LEU A 15 6.09 -7.16 0.29
CA LEU A 15 7.31 -6.75 0.99
C LEU A 15 7.53 -7.70 2.16
N ARG A 16 8.77 -8.00 2.50
CA ARG A 16 9.11 -8.79 3.67
C ARG A 16 10.08 -7.98 4.51
N ILE A 17 9.75 -7.83 5.78
CA ILE A 17 10.57 -7.14 6.77
C ILE A 17 10.69 -8.10 7.93
N ASP A 18 11.84 -8.76 8.07
CA ASP A 18 12.05 -9.81 9.06
C ASP A 18 12.15 -9.27 10.50
N LYS A 19 12.59 -8.02 10.65
CA LYS A 19 12.85 -7.39 11.95
C LYS A 19 12.24 -5.99 12.01
N VAL A 20 10.92 -5.94 12.11
CA VAL A 20 10.17 -4.66 12.15
C VAL A 20 10.62 -3.74 13.28
N ALA A 21 11.07 -4.30 14.41
CA ALA A 21 11.62 -3.51 15.53
C ALA A 21 12.89 -2.72 15.13
N GLU A 22 13.72 -3.27 14.23
CA GLU A 22 14.96 -2.67 13.73
C GLU A 22 14.73 -1.68 12.58
N LEU A 23 13.48 -1.50 12.11
CA LEU A 23 13.19 -0.43 11.15
C LEU A 23 13.63 0.91 11.75
N GLY A 24 14.51 1.59 11.02
CA GLY A 24 14.90 2.96 11.31
C GLY A 24 13.82 3.96 10.89
N ALA A 25 14.17 5.24 10.91
CA ALA A 25 13.32 6.31 10.39
C ALA A 25 13.20 6.31 8.86
N GLU A 26 14.13 5.63 8.17
CA GLU A 26 14.16 5.56 6.71
C GLU A 26 13.08 4.64 6.14
N ALA A 27 12.53 5.04 5.01
CA ALA A 27 11.51 4.29 4.30
C ALA A 27 12.08 3.02 3.64
N THR A 28 11.40 1.90 3.82
CA THR A 28 11.67 0.64 3.13
C THR A 28 10.67 0.44 2.00
N PHE A 29 11.13 0.12 0.79
CA PHE A 29 10.29 -0.04 -0.39
C PHE A 29 10.24 -1.49 -0.87
N SER A 30 9.09 -1.90 -1.43
CA SER A 30 9.04 -3.11 -2.25
C SER A 30 9.65 -2.87 -3.64
N PRO A 31 10.01 -3.94 -4.37
CA PRO A 31 10.10 -3.87 -5.81
C PRO A 31 8.82 -3.30 -6.44
N ALA A 32 8.96 -2.68 -7.61
CA ALA A 32 7.84 -2.19 -8.40
C ALA A 32 7.18 -3.35 -9.14
N GLU A 33 5.86 -3.49 -9.01
CA GLU A 33 5.06 -4.49 -9.70
C GLU A 33 4.13 -3.83 -10.70
N LYS A 34 3.98 -4.42 -11.89
CA LYS A 34 3.11 -3.87 -12.94
C LYS A 34 1.73 -4.53 -12.86
N ILE A 35 0.72 -3.76 -12.45
CA ILE A 35 -0.67 -4.24 -12.35
C ILE A 35 -1.52 -3.32 -13.20
N ALA A 36 -2.23 -3.93 -14.17
CA ALA A 36 -3.03 -3.22 -15.17
C ALA A 36 -2.25 -2.08 -15.86
N LYS A 37 -1.01 -2.39 -16.25
CA LYS A 37 -0.05 -1.51 -16.93
C LYS A 37 0.52 -0.35 -16.12
N LEU A 38 0.04 -0.10 -14.90
CA LEU A 38 0.59 0.91 -13.99
C LEU A 38 1.62 0.28 -13.05
N PRO A 39 2.69 0.99 -12.65
CA PRO A 39 3.62 0.52 -11.64
C PRO A 39 3.02 0.74 -10.24
N TRP A 40 3.17 -0.26 -9.38
CA TRP A 40 2.74 -0.24 -7.99
C TRP A 40 3.89 -0.60 -7.08
N ARG A 41 3.97 0.01 -5.89
CA ARG A 41 4.94 -0.37 -4.87
C ARG A 41 4.40 -0.12 -3.47
N LEU A 42 5.03 -0.76 -2.51
CA LEU A 42 4.84 -0.50 -1.10
C LEU A 42 5.94 0.42 -0.59
N GLU A 43 5.59 1.22 0.39
CA GLU A 43 6.52 1.92 1.25
C GLU A 43 6.12 1.66 2.70
N VAL A 44 7.09 1.33 3.53
CA VAL A 44 6.91 1.10 4.96
C VAL A 44 7.89 1.98 5.70
N LEU A 45 7.39 2.74 6.65
CA LEU A 45 8.20 3.59 7.49
C LEU A 45 7.72 3.53 8.94
N LYS A 46 8.68 3.57 9.86
CA LYS A 46 8.41 3.67 11.30
C LYS A 46 8.33 5.15 11.65
N THR A 47 7.17 5.59 12.15
CA THR A 47 7.03 6.95 12.66
C THR A 47 7.23 6.97 14.17
N ALA A 48 7.77 8.07 14.68
CA ALA A 48 7.61 8.42 16.08
C ALA A 48 6.11 8.60 16.38
N GLY A 49 5.66 8.17 17.55
CA GLY A 49 4.31 8.47 18.00
C GLY A 49 4.12 9.98 18.21
N GLU A 50 2.87 10.43 18.27
CA GLU A 50 2.55 11.83 18.57
C GLU A 50 2.88 12.15 20.03
N GLY A 51 4.11 12.54 20.32
CA GLY A 51 4.60 12.93 21.65
C GLY A 51 5.68 12.02 22.22
N GLN A 52 6.34 12.50 23.28
CA GLN A 52 7.54 11.88 23.87
C GLN A 52 7.28 10.49 24.49
N HIS A 53 6.01 10.16 24.76
CA HIS A 53 5.59 8.89 25.37
C HIS A 53 4.70 8.04 24.47
N SER A 54 4.44 8.48 23.23
CA SER A 54 3.57 7.76 22.33
C SER A 54 4.33 6.61 21.67
N PRO A 55 3.76 5.39 21.64
CA PRO A 55 4.42 4.25 21.01
C PRO A 55 4.68 4.53 19.52
N PRO A 56 5.77 4.00 18.95
CA PRO A 56 6.05 4.17 17.54
C PRO A 56 4.95 3.50 16.71
N THR A 57 4.71 4.03 15.51
CA THR A 57 3.73 3.47 14.60
C THR A 57 4.41 2.98 13.32
N LEU A 58 3.79 1.99 12.70
CA LEU A 58 4.12 1.51 11.38
C LEU A 58 3.15 2.14 10.40
N ALA A 59 3.68 2.98 9.51
CA ALA A 59 2.91 3.52 8.40
C ALA A 59 3.24 2.72 7.15
N VAL A 60 2.20 2.18 6.51
CA VAL A 60 2.31 1.40 5.27
C VAL A 60 1.57 2.13 4.17
N TYR A 61 2.28 2.47 3.10
CA TYR A 61 1.76 3.20 1.95
C TYR A 61 1.74 2.27 0.74
N VAL A 62 0.68 2.40 -0.05
CA VAL A 62 0.56 1.80 -1.37
C VAL A 62 0.64 2.93 -2.37
N TRP A 63 1.63 2.86 -3.25
CA TRP A 63 1.83 3.83 -4.32
C TRP A 63 1.37 3.27 -5.66
N CYS A 64 0.72 4.11 -6.44
CA CYS A 64 0.34 3.84 -7.83
C CYS A 64 0.95 4.90 -8.73
N ASN A 65 1.60 4.47 -9.82
CA ASN A 65 2.05 5.33 -10.90
C ASN A 65 2.91 6.54 -10.48
N TRP A 66 3.65 6.42 -9.37
CA TRP A 66 4.42 7.51 -8.76
C TRP A 66 5.54 8.09 -9.64
N LEU A 67 5.97 7.33 -10.66
CA LEU A 67 6.99 7.77 -11.62
C LEU A 67 6.42 8.70 -12.70
N ASN A 68 5.10 8.72 -12.89
CA ASN A 68 4.45 9.47 -13.95
C ASN A 68 4.27 10.93 -13.54
N LYS A 69 4.85 11.84 -14.32
CA LYS A 69 4.81 13.30 -14.10
C LYS A 69 3.57 13.98 -14.69
N SER A 70 2.75 13.25 -15.44
CA SER A 70 1.49 13.79 -15.97
C SER A 70 0.50 14.05 -14.84
N ASN A 71 -0.30 15.11 -14.98
CA ASN A 71 -1.38 15.43 -14.06
C ASN A 71 -2.75 14.86 -14.51
N SER A 72 -2.83 14.24 -15.69
CA SER A 72 -4.07 13.71 -16.28
C SER A 72 -4.46 12.32 -15.78
N TRP A 73 -3.51 11.59 -15.18
CA TRP A 73 -3.75 10.19 -14.89
C TRP A 73 -4.63 9.98 -13.65
N SER A 74 -5.47 8.96 -13.72
CA SER A 74 -6.24 8.48 -12.57
C SER A 74 -6.40 6.97 -12.62
N CYS A 75 -6.58 6.37 -11.45
CA CYS A 75 -6.78 4.94 -11.28
C CYS A 75 -7.64 4.70 -10.03
N ARG A 76 -8.90 4.32 -10.24
CA ARG A 76 -9.75 3.80 -9.15
C ARG A 76 -9.35 2.37 -8.84
N ALA A 77 -9.13 2.07 -7.56
CA ALA A 77 -8.76 0.72 -7.11
C ALA A 77 -9.27 0.45 -5.70
N ILE A 78 -9.69 -0.79 -5.47
CA ILE A 78 -9.81 -1.36 -4.13
C ILE A 78 -8.43 -1.90 -3.73
N VAL A 79 -7.98 -1.65 -2.52
CA VAL A 79 -6.69 -2.08 -1.97
C VAL A 79 -6.96 -2.86 -0.69
N LYS A 80 -6.48 -4.11 -0.64
CA LYS A 80 -6.50 -4.92 0.57
C LYS A 80 -5.11 -4.89 1.23
N PHE A 81 -5.00 -4.26 2.39
CA PHE A 81 -3.81 -4.35 3.22
C PHE A 81 -3.88 -5.64 4.02
N ILE A 82 -2.79 -6.39 4.02
CA ILE A 82 -2.61 -7.54 4.90
C ILE A 82 -1.27 -7.35 5.58
N ILE A 83 -1.23 -7.39 6.91
CA ILE A 83 0.01 -7.43 7.69
C ILE A 83 -0.01 -8.78 8.39
N LYS A 84 0.99 -9.62 8.13
CA LYS A 84 1.10 -10.93 8.77
C LYS A 84 1.91 -10.77 10.05
N SER A 85 1.39 -11.28 11.16
CA SER A 85 2.15 -11.43 12.40
C SER A 85 2.20 -12.91 12.79
N ARG A 86 2.92 -13.23 13.87
CA ARG A 86 2.92 -14.62 14.38
C ARG A 86 1.57 -15.02 14.96
N GLU A 87 0.87 -14.08 15.59
CA GLU A 87 -0.36 -14.36 16.33
C GLU A 87 -1.60 -14.18 15.45
N LEU A 88 -1.70 -13.06 14.72
CA LEU A 88 -2.88 -12.73 13.94
C LEU A 88 -2.57 -11.86 12.72
N ASP A 89 -3.27 -12.13 11.62
CA ASP A 89 -3.24 -11.29 10.43
C ASP A 89 -4.10 -10.04 10.61
N PHE A 90 -3.53 -8.89 10.33
CA PHE A 90 -4.28 -7.65 10.27
C PHE A 90 -4.71 -7.36 8.85
N VAL A 91 -6.03 -7.26 8.63
CA VAL A 91 -6.62 -7.01 7.31
C VAL A 91 -7.43 -5.72 7.31
N ARG A 92 -7.20 -4.87 6.31
CA ARG A 92 -8.02 -3.68 6.01
C ARG A 92 -8.24 -3.54 4.51
N ASN A 93 -9.40 -3.05 4.12
CA ASN A 93 -9.70 -2.72 2.74
C ASN A 93 -9.92 -1.21 2.62
N PHE A 94 -9.39 -0.63 1.56
CA PHE A 94 -9.61 0.76 1.18
C PHE A 94 -10.08 0.79 -0.26
N GLU A 95 -11.01 1.68 -0.57
CA GLU A 95 -11.24 2.08 -1.94
C GLU A 95 -10.62 3.46 -2.13
N HIS A 96 -9.81 3.64 -3.16
CA HIS A 96 -9.10 4.88 -3.40
C HIS A 96 -9.05 5.23 -4.89
N ASN A 97 -9.12 6.54 -5.18
CA ASN A 97 -8.89 7.05 -6.52
C ASN A 97 -7.49 7.68 -6.59
N PHE A 98 -6.53 6.88 -7.03
CA PHE A 98 -5.15 7.32 -7.21
C PHE A 98 -5.09 8.30 -8.38
N CYS A 99 -4.40 9.41 -8.18
CA CYS A 99 -4.12 10.37 -9.24
C CYS A 99 -2.80 11.09 -8.95
N ALA A 100 -2.36 11.96 -9.85
CA ALA A 100 -1.11 12.71 -9.69
C ALA A 100 -1.02 13.49 -8.36
N LYS A 101 -2.15 14.01 -7.86
CA LYS A 101 -2.22 14.76 -6.58
C LYS A 101 -2.20 13.87 -5.35
N GLN A 102 -2.71 12.64 -5.48
CA GLN A 102 -2.79 11.68 -4.38
C GLN A 102 -2.43 10.27 -4.90
N PRO A 103 -1.13 10.04 -5.20
CA PRO A 103 -0.67 8.81 -5.82
C PRO A 103 -0.50 7.67 -4.83
N PHE A 104 -0.94 7.85 -3.58
CA PHE A 104 -0.85 6.85 -2.53
C PHE A 104 -2.09 6.81 -1.63
N VAL A 105 -2.25 5.67 -0.95
CA VAL A 105 -3.12 5.49 0.22
C VAL A 105 -2.29 4.85 1.32
N ASN A 106 -2.53 5.20 2.58
CA ASN A 106 -1.76 4.68 3.70
C ASN A 106 -2.64 4.05 4.77
N TRP A 107 -2.03 3.16 5.55
CA TRP A 107 -2.58 2.63 6.78
C TRP A 107 -1.52 2.69 7.87
N THR A 108 -1.85 3.37 8.97
CA THR A 108 -0.98 3.51 10.14
C THR A 108 -1.50 2.64 11.28
N ARG A 109 -0.58 1.96 11.98
CA ARG A 109 -0.86 1.06 13.11
C ARG A 109 0.19 1.21 14.19
N LEU A 110 -0.22 1.03 15.45
CA LEU A 110 0.73 0.87 16.55
C LEU A 110 1.62 -0.34 16.31
N LEU A 111 2.91 -0.20 16.63
CA LEU A 111 3.86 -1.30 16.58
C LEU A 111 3.83 -2.08 17.89
N ASP A 112 2.96 -3.08 17.97
CA ASP A 112 3.10 -4.14 18.96
C ASP A 112 4.03 -5.23 18.38
N LEU A 113 5.07 -5.57 19.15
CA LEU A 113 6.41 -6.02 18.75
C LEU A 113 6.54 -7.41 18.07
N GLU A 114 5.47 -8.00 17.53
CA GLU A 114 5.49 -9.35 16.95
C GLU A 114 5.16 -9.42 15.45
N VAL A 115 5.27 -8.31 14.73
CA VAL A 115 5.14 -8.31 13.26
C VAL A 115 6.42 -8.87 12.64
N VAL A 116 6.33 -10.09 12.09
CA VAL A 116 7.49 -10.82 11.53
C VAL A 116 7.59 -10.72 10.01
N ALA A 117 6.50 -10.37 9.33
CA ALA A 117 6.52 -10.12 7.89
C ALA A 117 5.31 -9.29 7.44
N ILE A 118 5.55 -8.12 6.82
CA ILE A 118 4.45 -7.32 6.27
C ILE A 118 4.11 -7.81 4.86
N LEU A 119 3.44 -8.95 4.76
CA LEU A 119 2.94 -9.44 3.47
C LEU A 119 1.69 -8.66 3.05
N LEU A 120 1.90 -7.50 2.44
CA LEU A 120 0.81 -6.74 1.88
C LEU A 120 0.23 -7.46 0.65
N HIS A 121 -1.09 -7.51 0.54
CA HIS A 121 -1.78 -8.20 -0.55
C HIS A 121 -2.77 -7.27 -1.22
N MET A 122 -2.26 -6.33 -2.02
CA MET A 122 -3.13 -5.42 -2.75
C MET A 122 -3.84 -6.12 -3.90
N THR A 123 -5.14 -6.41 -3.76
CA THR A 123 -5.99 -6.82 -4.88
C THR A 123 -6.68 -5.61 -5.48
N VAL A 124 -6.18 -5.11 -6.62
CA VAL A 124 -6.88 -4.08 -7.39
C VAL A 124 -8.14 -4.68 -8.01
N LYS A 125 -9.29 -4.00 -7.87
CA LYS A 125 -10.57 -4.33 -8.52
C LYS A 125 -11.12 -3.07 -9.20
N ASN A 126 -11.81 -3.22 -10.32
CA ASN A 126 -12.42 -2.13 -11.09
C ASN A 126 -11.47 -0.96 -11.42
N MET A 127 -10.50 -1.21 -12.30
CA MET A 127 -9.60 -0.17 -12.77
C MET A 127 -10.18 0.56 -14.00
N LYS A 128 -10.39 1.87 -13.86
CA LYS A 128 -10.54 2.79 -15.00
C LYS A 128 -9.33 3.70 -15.04
N THR A 129 -8.55 3.61 -16.11
CA THR A 129 -7.40 4.47 -16.36
C THR A 129 -7.75 5.51 -17.40
N HIS A 130 -7.65 6.78 -17.03
CA HIS A 130 -7.45 7.87 -17.98
C HIS A 130 -5.95 8.14 -17.98
N LEU A 131 -5.28 8.06 -19.13
CA LEU A 131 -3.84 8.35 -19.29
C LEU A 131 -3.71 9.65 -20.08
#